data_AF-A0A7S1BHY7-F1
#
_entry.id   AF-A0A7S1BHY7-F1
#
_cell.length_a   1.000
_cell.length_b   1.000
_cell.length_c   1.000
_cell.angle_alpha   90.00
_cell.angle_beta   90.00
_cell.angle_gamma   90.00
#
_symmetry.space_group_name_H-M   'P 1'
#
loop_
_entity.id
_entity.type
_entity.pdbx_description
1 polymer ?
#
loop_
_entity_poly.entity_id
_entity_poly.type
_entity_poly.pdbx_seq_one_letter_code
_entity_poly.pdbx_strand_id
1 'polypeptide(L)'
;MPRLSKDVCTRLIKYVKSVNVTYNACDQFAKSSKVFLVNIDIPRFKKSNPKLIIDSERKLMPATPEVDVKFVDGSELNFDGSLFTAEEMMGDLMSHAEDIDSEYESSGKSID
;
A
#
# COMPACT_ATOMS: atom_id res chain seq x y z
N MET A 1 9.67 -13.72 -3.75
CA MET A 1 10.46 -12.64 -3.11
C MET A 1 10.95 -13.10 -1.74
N PRO A 2 12.11 -12.64 -1.24
CA PRO A 2 12.48 -12.85 0.16
C PRO A 2 11.42 -12.22 1.08
N ARG A 3 11.03 -12.94 2.14
CA ARG A 3 10.08 -12.41 3.12
C ARG A 3 10.73 -11.26 3.88
N LEU A 4 10.25 -10.04 3.68
CA LEU A 4 10.68 -8.87 4.46
C LEU A 4 10.42 -9.12 5.95
N SER A 5 11.38 -8.70 6.78
CA SER A 5 11.20 -8.79 8.23
C SER A 5 10.10 -7.83 8.69
N LYS A 6 9.45 -8.17 9.81
CA LYS A 6 8.36 -7.34 10.36
C LYS A 6 8.85 -5.91 10.65
N ASP A 7 10.08 -5.77 11.09
CA ASP A 7 10.69 -4.50 11.47
C ASP A 7 10.95 -3.62 10.24
N VAL A 8 11.40 -4.24 9.14
CA VAL A 8 11.59 -3.55 7.85
C VAL A 8 10.26 -3.02 7.32
N CYS A 9 9.21 -3.84 7.28
CA CYS A 9 7.88 -3.37 6.86
C CYS A 9 7.39 -2.18 7.70
N THR A 10 7.62 -2.18 9.02
CA THR A 10 7.21 -1.07 9.89
C THR A 10 8.01 0.20 9.71
N ARG A 11 9.24 0.09 9.23
CA ARG A 11 10.09 1.25 8.90
C ARG A 11 9.62 1.86 7.58
N LEU A 12 9.43 1.02 6.58
CA LEU A 12 9.08 1.43 5.21
C LEU A 12 7.66 2.01 5.10
N ILE A 13 6.71 1.56 5.92
CA ILE A 13 5.34 2.07 5.88
C ILE A 13 5.23 3.58 6.20
N LYS A 14 6.27 4.18 6.80
CA LYS A 14 6.33 5.62 7.06
C LYS A 14 6.34 6.47 5.79
N TYR A 15 6.83 5.92 4.68
CA TYR A 15 6.88 6.59 3.39
C TYR A 15 5.56 6.58 2.64
N VAL A 16 4.59 5.78 3.10
CA VAL A 16 3.25 5.73 2.49
C VAL A 16 2.38 6.82 3.10
N LYS A 17 1.80 7.65 2.24
CA LYS A 17 0.93 8.77 2.64
C LYS A 17 -0.53 8.36 2.69
N SER A 18 -1.03 7.76 1.61
CA SER A 18 -2.42 7.33 1.53
C SER A 18 -2.58 6.09 0.67
N VAL A 19 -3.54 5.24 1.05
CA VAL A 19 -3.96 4.09 0.27
C VAL A 19 -5.47 4.19 0.06
N ASN A 20 -5.92 4.14 -1.19
CA ASN A 20 -7.33 4.07 -1.53
C ASN A 20 -7.60 2.77 -2.27
N VAL A 21 -8.54 1.97 -1.75
CA VAL A 21 -8.95 0.70 -2.35
C VAL A 21 -10.38 0.81 -2.83
N THR A 22 -10.57 0.80 -4.14
CA THR A 22 -11.88 0.82 -4.77
C THR A 22 -12.27 -0.57 -5.22
N TYR A 23 -13.44 -1.08 -4.83
CA TYR A 23 -13.87 -2.41 -5.25
C TYR A 23 -15.39 -2.59 -5.25
N ASN A 24 -15.87 -3.50 -6.09
CA ASN A 24 -17.23 -4.02 -5.97
C ASN A 24 -17.22 -5.24 -5.03
N ALA A 25 -18.09 -5.22 -4.01
CA ALA A 25 -18.12 -6.29 -3.00
C ALA A 25 -18.55 -7.65 -3.56
N CYS A 26 -19.39 -7.66 -4.59
CA CYS A 26 -19.90 -8.87 -5.24
C CYS A 26 -19.01 -9.34 -6.39
N ASP A 27 -17.97 -8.58 -6.75
CA ASP A 27 -17.02 -9.00 -7.77
C ASP A 27 -16.05 -10.05 -7.21
N GLN A 28 -15.86 -11.11 -7.99
CA GLN A 28 -14.94 -12.21 -7.71
C GLN A 28 -13.47 -11.80 -7.90
N PHE A 29 -13.19 -10.83 -8.76
CA PHE A 29 -11.84 -10.33 -9.02
C PHE A 29 -11.34 -9.38 -7.92
N ALA A 30 -12.24 -8.80 -7.13
CA ALA A 30 -11.90 -7.94 -5.99
C ALA A 30 -11.24 -8.65 -4.78
N LYS A 31 -11.02 -9.97 -4.84
CA LYS A 31 -10.42 -10.74 -3.74
C LYS A 31 -9.03 -10.24 -3.39
N SER A 32 -8.18 -10.00 -4.39
CA SER A 32 -6.81 -9.53 -4.18
C SER A 32 -6.77 -8.17 -3.49
N SER A 33 -7.54 -7.19 -3.98
CA SER A 33 -7.61 -5.85 -3.38
C SER A 33 -8.15 -5.86 -1.95
N LYS A 34 -9.12 -6.73 -1.64
CA LYS A 34 -9.63 -6.91 -0.26
C LYS A 34 -8.55 -7.49 0.66
N VAL A 35 -7.79 -8.48 0.20
CA VAL A 35 -6.70 -9.07 0.98
C VAL A 35 -5.59 -8.03 1.20
N PHE A 36 -5.27 -7.24 0.17
CA PHE A 36 -4.33 -6.13 0.29
C PHE A 36 -4.79 -5.11 1.35
N LEU A 37 -6.07 -4.71 1.33
CA LEU A 37 -6.66 -3.81 2.32
C LEU A 37 -6.49 -4.36 3.75
N VAL A 38 -6.75 -5.65 3.97
CA VAL A 38 -6.58 -6.28 5.29
C VAL A 38 -5.11 -6.32 5.72
N ASN A 39 -4.19 -6.55 4.79
CA ASN A 39 -2.76 -6.59 5.07
C ASN A 39 -2.19 -5.21 5.44
N ILE A 40 -2.70 -4.15 4.83
CA ILE A 40 -2.25 -2.78 5.08
C ILE A 40 -2.96 -2.14 6.28
N ASP A 41 -4.23 -2.47 6.53
CA ASP A 41 -5.02 -1.97 7.65
C ASP A 41 -4.77 -2.75 8.96
N ILE A 42 -3.50 -3.01 9.27
CA ILE A 42 -3.10 -3.65 10.52
C ILE A 42 -2.73 -2.61 11.59
N PRO A 43 -3.06 -2.83 12.87
CA PRO A 43 -2.79 -1.89 13.95
C PRO A 43 -1.32 -1.48 14.06
N ARG A 44 -0.41 -2.38 13.69
CA ARG A 44 1.03 -2.14 13.71
C ARG A 44 1.44 -1.02 12.76
N PHE A 45 0.87 -0.99 11.54
CA PHE A 45 1.19 0.03 10.55
C PHE A 45 0.63 1.39 10.95
N LYS A 46 -0.58 1.45 11.50
CA LYS A 46 -1.13 2.68 12.08
C LYS A 46 -0.31 3.22 13.25
N LYS A 47 0.27 2.33 14.07
CA LYS A 47 1.16 2.75 15.17
C LYS A 47 2.47 3.33 14.65
N SER A 48 3.04 2.75 13.60
CA SER A 48 4.30 3.20 12.99
C SER A 48 4.15 4.46 12.14
N ASN A 49 3.00 4.62 11.49
CA ASN A 49 2.65 5.77 10.67
C ASN A 49 1.23 6.25 11.01
N PRO A 50 1.07 7.13 12.02
CA PRO A 50 -0.25 7.64 12.42
C PRO A 50 -0.85 8.62 11.40
N LYS A 51 -0.05 9.09 10.42
CA LYS A 51 -0.50 9.97 9.33
C LYS A 51 -0.96 9.17 8.10
N LEU A 52 -0.82 7.85 8.10
CA LEU A 52 -1.27 6.97 7.02
C LEU A 52 -2.80 7.02 6.90
N ILE A 53 -3.28 7.46 5.75
CA ILE A 53 -4.70 7.46 5.42
C ILE A 53 -5.00 6.17 4.66
N ILE A 54 -5.93 5.36 5.16
CA ILE A 54 -6.39 4.14 4.48
C ILE A 54 -7.88 4.31 4.25
N ASP A 55 -8.26 4.52 2.99
CA ASP A 55 -9.64 4.64 2.55
C ASP A 55 -10.03 3.44 1.70
N SER A 56 -11.31 3.10 1.73
CA SER A 56 -11.86 2.10 0.83
C SER A 56 -13.22 2.51 0.32
N GLU A 57 -13.41 2.44 -0.98
CA GLU A 57 -14.67 2.78 -1.65
C GLU A 57 -15.33 1.51 -2.18
N ARG A 58 -16.53 1.21 -1.66
CA ARG A 58 -17.34 0.11 -2.16
C ARG A 58 -18.27 0.59 -3.26
N LYS A 59 -18.04 0.14 -4.49
CA LYS A 59 -18.92 0.41 -5.64
C LYS A 59 -20.06 -0.62 -5.72
N LEU A 60 -21.26 -0.13 -6.05
CA LEU A 60 -22.45 -0.96 -6.28
C LEU A 60 -22.55 -1.48 -7.73
N MET A 61 -22.01 -0.71 -8.68
CA MET A 61 -21.96 -1.09 -10.10
C MET A 61 -20.73 -1.95 -10.40
N PRO A 62 -20.77 -2.80 -11.44
CA PRO A 62 -19.59 -3.52 -11.91
C PRO A 62 -18.47 -2.52 -12.23
N ALA A 63 -17.36 -2.64 -11.53
CA ALA A 63 -16.19 -1.79 -11.69
C ALA A 63 -14.96 -2.64 -11.37
N THR A 64 -13.91 -2.46 -12.17
CA THR A 64 -12.62 -3.10 -11.92
C THR A 64 -12.12 -2.69 -10.54
N PRO A 65 -11.65 -3.63 -9.70
CA PRO A 65 -11.07 -3.28 -8.43
C PRO A 65 -9.73 -2.57 -8.66
N GLU A 66 -9.52 -1.46 -7.95
CA GLU A 66 -8.35 -0.59 -8.12
C GLU A 66 -7.73 -0.32 -6.75
N VAL A 67 -6.40 -0.26 -6.71
CA VAL A 67 -5.64 0.10 -5.51
C VAL A 67 -4.70 1.24 -5.87
N ASP A 68 -4.93 2.39 -5.26
CA ASP A 68 -4.09 3.58 -5.40
C ASP A 68 -3.28 3.80 -4.13
N VAL A 69 -1.96 3.90 -4.28
CA VAL A 69 -1.03 4.16 -3.19
C VAL A 69 -0.27 5.44 -3.51
N LYS A 70 -0.29 6.40 -2.59
CA LYS A 70 0.48 7.64 -2.70
C LYS A 70 1.56 7.66 -1.64
N PHE A 71 2.74 8.12 -2.02
CA PHE A 71 3.89 8.22 -1.14
C PHE A 71 4.17 9.67 -0.74
N VAL A 72 5.05 9.85 0.25
CA VAL A 72 5.42 11.16 0.81
C VAL A 72 6.24 12.03 -0.13
N ASP A 73 6.95 11.43 -1.07
CA ASP A 73 7.71 12.10 -2.13
C ASP A 73 6.82 12.61 -3.28
N GLY A 74 5.53 12.21 -3.29
CA GLY A 74 4.57 12.54 -4.34
C GLY A 74 4.45 11.50 -5.45
N SER A 75 5.21 10.40 -5.39
CA SER A 75 5.04 9.26 -6.29
C SER A 75 3.76 8.49 -5.98
N GLU A 76 3.24 7.78 -6.98
CA GLU A 76 2.00 7.01 -6.88
C GLU A 76 2.16 5.65 -7.56
N LEU A 77 1.58 4.61 -6.94
CA LEU A 77 1.40 3.29 -7.54
C LEU A 77 -0.09 3.02 -7.72
N ASN A 78 -0.49 2.62 -8.91
CA ASN A 78 -1.85 2.20 -9.23
C ASN A 78 -1.81 0.73 -9.67
N PHE A 79 -2.63 -0.09 -9.03
CA PHE A 79 -2.77 -1.50 -9.35
C PHE A 79 -4.20 -1.82 -9.79
N ASP A 80 -4.30 -2.54 -10.90
CA ASP A 80 -5.53 -3.23 -11.28
C ASP A 80 -5.66 -4.52 -10.44
N GLY A 81 -6.59 -4.51 -9.50
CA GLY A 81 -6.85 -5.61 -8.58
C GLY A 81 -7.32 -6.90 -9.25
N SER A 82 -7.67 -6.87 -10.54
CA SER A 82 -8.00 -8.06 -11.33
C SER A 82 -6.76 -8.73 -11.93
N LEU A 83 -5.66 -7.99 -12.08
CA LEU A 83 -4.41 -8.45 -12.69
C LEU A 83 -3.35 -8.78 -11.65
N PHE A 84 -3.35 -8.09 -10.52
CA PHE A 84 -2.35 -8.23 -9.48
C PHE A 84 -2.86 -9.03 -8.28
N THR A 85 -1.98 -9.86 -7.72
CA THR A 85 -2.22 -10.51 -6.43
C THR A 85 -1.90 -9.56 -5.27
N ALA A 86 -2.48 -9.82 -4.10
CA ALA A 86 -2.17 -9.03 -2.91
C ALA A 86 -0.70 -9.11 -2.48
N GLU A 87 -0.01 -10.22 -2.78
CA GLU A 87 1.41 -10.39 -2.49
C GLU A 87 2.28 -9.54 -3.42
N GLU A 88 1.95 -9.49 -4.72
CA GLU A 88 2.64 -8.62 -5.69
C GLU A 88 2.44 -7.14 -5.35
N MET A 89 1.19 -6.71 -5.12
CA MET A 89 0.91 -5.31 -4.72
C MET A 89 1.67 -4.92 -3.46
N MET A 90 1.77 -5.82 -2.47
CA MET A 90 2.49 -5.55 -1.25
C MET A 90 4.02 -5.56 -1.45
N GLY A 91 4.52 -6.44 -2.31
CA GLY A 91 5.92 -6.48 -2.70
C GLY A 91 6.35 -5.18 -3.37
N ASP A 92 5.58 -4.73 -4.36
CA ASP A 92 5.85 -3.49 -5.11
C ASP A 92 5.75 -2.25 -4.22
N LEU A 93 4.74 -2.18 -3.34
CA LEU A 93 4.64 -1.10 -2.36
C LEU A 93 5.87 -1.04 -1.46
N MET A 94 6.34 -2.18 -0.95
CA MET A 94 7.50 -2.21 -0.06
C MET A 94 8.80 -1.92 -0.80
N SER A 95 8.96 -2.43 -2.03
CA SER A 95 10.12 -2.14 -2.87
C SER A 95 10.23 -0.65 -3.14
N HIS A 96 9.12 -0.02 -3.55
CA HIS A 96 9.10 1.42 -3.82
C HIS A 96 9.36 2.25 -2.56
N ALA A 97 8.84 1.83 -1.42
CA ALA A 97 9.15 2.47 -0.15
C ALA A 97 10.63 2.33 0.26
N GLU A 98 11.29 1.22 -0.09
CA GLU A 98 12.73 1.00 0.13
C GLU A 98 13.59 1.88 -0.77
N ASP A 99 13.16 2.09 -2.01
CA ASP A 99 13.81 3.02 -2.94
C ASP A 99 13.74 4.46 -2.39
N ILE A 100 12.55 4.89 -1.93
CA ILE A 100 12.37 6.21 -1.29
C ILE A 100 13.23 6.33 -0.04
N ASP A 101 13.23 5.31 0.83
CA ASP A 101 14.06 5.28 2.03
C ASP A 101 15.55 5.49 1.71
N SER A 102 16.05 4.78 0.69
CA SER A 102 17.44 4.90 0.22
C SER A 102 17.76 6.30 -0.34
N GLU A 103 16.81 6.93 -1.05
CA GLU A 103 16.93 8.31 -1.54
C GLU A 103 16.94 9.34 -0.40
N TYR A 104 16.14 9.12 0.64
CA TYR A 104 16.10 9.99 1.81
C TYR A 104 17.39 9.87 2.64
N GLU A 105 17.88 8.64 2.85
CA GLU A 105 19.17 8.40 3.53
C GLU A 105 20.34 9.05 2.79
N SER A 106 20.41 8.88 1.46
CA SER A 106 21.47 9.48 0.64
C SER A 106 21.40 11.01 0.55
N SER A 107 20.21 11.60 0.64
CA SER A 107 20.00 13.05 0.63
C SER A 107 20.07 13.70 2.03
N GLY A 108 20.25 12.91 3.10
CA GLY A 108 20.30 13.39 4.48
C GLY A 108 18.98 13.94 5.01
N LYS A 109 17.85 13.61 4.37
CA LYS A 109 16.51 14.03 4.79
C LYS A 109 15.93 12.96 5.74
N SER A 110 15.50 13.37 6.93
CA SER A 110 14.77 12.49 7.86
C SER A 110 13.27 12.73 7.75
N ILE A 111 12.49 11.65 7.76
CA ILE A 111 11.04 11.68 7.94
C ILE A 111 10.74 11.42 9.41
N ASP A 112 10.64 12.51 10.19
CA ASP A 112 10.04 12.52 11.53
C ASP A 112 8.63 13.14 11.50
#